data_AF-A0A972X1F3-F1
#
_entry.id   AF-A0A972X1F3-F1
#
_cell.length_a   1.000
_cell.length_b   1.000
_cell.length_c   1.000
_cell.angle_alpha   90.00
_cell.angle_beta   90.00
_cell.angle_gamma   90.00
#
_symmetry.space_group_name_H-M   'P 1'
#
loop_
_entity.id
_entity.type
_entity.pdbx_description
1 polymer ?
#
loop_
_entity_poly.entity_id
_entity_poly.type
_entity_poly.pdbx_seq_one_letter_code
_entity_poly.pdbx_strand_id
1 'polypeptide(L)'
;RRQKSKHPRARQSFSLGVVGGFRDKLDKNRKTTEKANASMALVLKKDKELEGFVKTRYPRLVKLQRGTGVTEMTHYNAGKSHGASLVLHKGVSQAANAIGRFLKSKN
;
A
#
# COMPACT_ATOMS: atom_id res chain seq x y z
N ARG A 1 -19.78 8.53 20.99
CA ARG A 1 -19.34 7.46 21.92
C ARG A 1 -18.75 6.30 21.12
N ARG A 2 -17.43 6.08 21.12
CA ARG A 2 -16.79 4.97 20.38
C ARG A 2 -17.15 3.64 21.07
N GLN A 3 -17.89 2.77 20.39
CA GLN A 3 -18.13 1.40 20.84
C GLN A 3 -16.79 0.66 20.88
N LYS A 4 -16.26 0.36 22.08
CA LYS A 4 -15.06 -0.48 22.22
C LYS A 4 -15.45 -1.90 21.80
N SER A 5 -14.82 -2.41 20.75
CA SER A 5 -15.04 -3.80 20.32
C SER A 5 -14.58 -4.76 21.39
N LYS A 6 -15.34 -5.84 21.62
CA LYS A 6 -15.06 -6.88 22.63
C LYS A 6 -13.66 -7.52 22.50
N HIS A 7 -13.08 -7.50 21.29
CA HIS A 7 -11.72 -8.01 21.01
C HIS A 7 -10.93 -7.04 20.10
N PRO A 8 -10.29 -5.99 20.65
CA PRO A 8 -9.59 -4.98 19.84
C PRO A 8 -8.33 -5.54 19.16
N ARG A 9 -7.63 -6.50 19.81
CA ARG A 9 -6.41 -7.12 19.28
C ARG A 9 -6.69 -8.09 18.14
N ALA A 10 -7.73 -8.92 18.25
CA ALA A 10 -8.20 -9.78 17.18
C ALA A 10 -8.54 -8.98 15.91
N ARG A 11 -9.29 -7.87 16.05
CA ARG A 11 -9.61 -6.98 14.92
C ARG A 11 -8.38 -6.35 14.31
N GLN A 12 -7.46 -5.85 15.14
CA GLN A 12 -6.21 -5.28 14.65
C GLN A 12 -5.35 -6.31 13.90
N SER A 13 -5.22 -7.52 14.45
CA SER A 13 -4.47 -8.63 13.84
C SER A 13 -5.09 -9.05 12.52
N PHE A 14 -6.42 -9.16 12.46
CA PHE A 14 -7.15 -9.44 11.23
C PHE A 14 -6.92 -8.36 10.17
N SER A 15 -7.09 -7.08 10.50
CA SER A 15 -6.86 -5.98 9.55
C SER A 15 -5.41 -5.94 9.05
N LEU A 16 -4.44 -6.20 9.94
CA LEU A 16 -3.03 -6.30 9.56
C LEU A 16 -2.79 -7.47 8.61
N GLY A 17 -3.46 -8.61 8.87
CA GLY A 17 -3.49 -9.76 7.98
C GLY A 17 -3.99 -9.40 6.60
N VAL A 18 -5.15 -8.74 6.49
CA VAL A 18 -5.75 -8.31 5.21
C VAL A 18 -4.78 -7.47 4.39
N VAL A 19 -4.16 -6.47 5.01
CA VAL A 19 -3.16 -5.63 4.34
C VAL A 19 -1.93 -6.45 3.91
N GLY A 20 -1.46 -7.36 4.75
CA GLY A 20 -0.34 -8.25 4.45
C GLY A 20 -0.61 -9.18 3.27
N GLY A 21 -1.76 -9.86 3.26
CA GLY A 21 -2.15 -10.76 2.17
C GLY A 21 -2.37 -10.05 0.85
N PHE A 22 -2.97 -8.85 0.89
CA PHE A 22 -3.15 -8.04 -0.31
C PHE A 22 -1.81 -7.52 -0.85
N ARG A 23 -0.90 -7.10 0.03
CA ARG A 23 0.46 -6.72 -0.37
C ARG A 23 1.21 -7.88 -1.03
N ASP A 24 1.15 -9.08 -0.44
CA ASP A 24 1.78 -10.27 -1.02
C ASP A 24 1.26 -10.57 -2.44
N LYS A 25 -0.05 -10.36 -2.68
CA LYS A 25 -0.66 -10.46 -4.02
C LYS A 25 -0.09 -9.42 -4.99
N LEU A 26 -0.01 -8.16 -4.57
CA LEU A 26 0.55 -7.08 -5.41
C LEU A 26 2.02 -7.31 -5.75
N ASP A 27 2.83 -7.77 -4.78
CA ASP A 27 4.24 -8.05 -4.99
C ASP A 27 4.46 -9.22 -5.97
N LYS A 28 3.59 -10.25 -5.95
CA LYS A 28 3.59 -11.32 -6.95
C LYS A 28 3.28 -10.78 -8.35
N ASN A 29 2.24 -9.97 -8.48
CA ASN A 29 1.86 -9.35 -9.76
C ASN A 29 2.95 -8.42 -10.30
N ARG A 30 3.63 -7.68 -9.41
CA ARG A 30 4.75 -6.82 -9.78
C ARG A 30 5.90 -7.63 -10.36
N LYS A 31 6.28 -8.75 -9.72
CA LYS A 31 7.33 -9.64 -10.22
C LYS A 31 7.00 -10.26 -11.59
N THR A 32 5.74 -10.54 -11.88
CA THR A 32 5.33 -11.03 -13.20
C THR A 32 5.40 -9.94 -14.26
N THR A 33 4.99 -8.71 -13.93
CA THR A 33 5.01 -7.58 -14.88
C THR A 33 6.43 -7.04 -15.13
N GLU A 34 7.29 -6.99 -14.12
CA GLU A 34 8.69 -6.55 -14.26
C GLU A 34 9.49 -7.48 -15.18
N LYS A 35 9.19 -8.78 -15.21
CA LYS A 35 9.78 -9.73 -16.18
C LYS A 35 9.41 -9.41 -17.63
N ALA A 36 8.24 -8.80 -17.87
CA ALA A 36 7.76 -8.47 -19.21
C ALA A 36 8.28 -7.10 -19.73
N ASN A 37 8.53 -6.14 -18.83
CA ASN A 37 8.87 -4.74 -19.18
C ASN A 37 10.32 -4.36 -18.84
N ALA A 38 11.24 -5.33 -18.90
CA ALA A 38 12.60 -5.23 -18.35
C ALA A 38 13.55 -4.24 -19.06
N SER A 39 13.08 -3.38 -19.98
CA SER A 39 13.98 -2.56 -20.78
C SER A 39 14.48 -1.28 -20.07
N MET A 40 13.69 -0.58 -19.24
CA MET A 40 14.15 0.66 -18.56
C MET A 40 13.35 1.02 -17.29
N ALA A 41 13.56 0.33 -16.16
CA ALA A 41 12.99 0.72 -14.87
C ALA A 41 14.06 1.28 -13.92
N LEU A 42 13.84 2.49 -13.38
CA LEU A 42 14.66 3.04 -12.30
C LEU A 42 14.44 2.21 -11.02
N VAL A 43 15.49 1.55 -10.55
CA VAL A 43 15.46 0.80 -9.29
C VAL A 43 16.04 1.68 -8.19
N LEU A 44 15.27 1.89 -7.11
CA LEU A 44 15.77 2.52 -5.90
C LEU A 44 16.86 1.63 -5.27
N LYS A 45 18.13 1.96 -5.51
CA LYS A 45 19.27 1.31 -4.85
C LYS A 45 19.37 1.85 -3.43
N LYS A 46 19.01 1.02 -2.46
CA LYS A 46 19.17 1.37 -1.04
C LYS A 46 20.63 1.20 -0.62
N ASP A 47 21.11 2.13 0.19
CA ASP A 47 22.43 2.07 0.82
C ASP A 47 22.24 2.01 2.36
N LYS A 48 22.77 0.94 2.97
CA LYS A 48 22.62 0.70 4.40
C LYS A 48 23.41 1.70 5.24
N GLU A 49 24.57 2.14 4.76
CA GLU A 49 25.41 3.11 5.47
C GLU A 49 24.75 4.49 5.43
N LEU A 50 24.19 4.87 4.28
CA LEU A 50 23.40 6.09 4.15
C LEU A 50 22.18 6.09 5.07
N GLU A 51 21.43 4.98 5.15
CA GLU A 51 20.31 4.87 6.08
C GLU A 51 20.75 5.02 7.54
N GLY A 52 21.89 4.44 7.92
CA GLY A 52 22.48 4.59 9.26
C GLY A 52 22.89 6.03 9.56
N PHE A 53 23.60 6.66 8.63
CA PHE A 53 24.03 8.05 8.75
C PHE A 53 22.83 9.00 8.91
N VAL A 54 21.81 8.87 8.07
CA VAL A 54 20.60 9.68 8.13
C VAL A 54 19.86 9.48 9.46
N LYS A 55 19.80 8.25 9.97
CA LYS A 55 19.17 7.97 11.26
C LYS A 55 19.86 8.68 12.42
N THR A 56 21.18 8.70 12.42
CA THR A 56 21.97 9.32 13.50
C THR A 56 21.96 10.85 13.41
N ARG A 57 22.20 11.42 12.23
CA ARG A 57 22.30 12.87 12.03
C ARG A 57 20.95 13.58 11.98
N TYR A 58 19.92 12.92 11.46
CA TYR A 58 18.61 13.54 11.19
C TYR A 58 17.47 12.72 11.80
N PRO A 59 17.37 12.62 13.13
CA PRO A 59 16.36 11.80 13.80
C PRO A 59 14.92 12.21 13.48
N ARG A 60 14.68 13.48 13.09
CA ARG A 60 13.36 13.97 12.66
C ARG A 60 12.95 13.52 11.26
N LEU A 61 13.89 13.07 10.42
CA LEU A 61 13.63 12.53 9.09
C LEU A 61 13.32 11.03 9.12
N VAL A 62 13.61 10.36 10.23
CA VAL A 62 13.35 8.93 10.39
C VAL A 62 11.89 8.70 10.77
N LYS A 63 11.22 7.80 10.06
CA LYS A 63 9.89 7.32 10.49
C LYS A 63 10.04 6.52 11.78
N LEU A 64 9.37 6.96 12.84
CA LEU A 64 9.28 6.23 14.10
C LEU A 64 8.65 4.86 13.86
N GLN A 65 9.45 3.79 13.93
CA GLN A 65 8.95 2.42 13.97
C GLN A 65 8.38 2.20 15.37
N ARG A 66 7.05 2.20 15.50
CA ARG A 66 6.43 1.78 16.76
C ARG A 66 6.66 0.28 16.93
N GLY A 67 6.98 -0.14 18.16
CA GLY A 67 7.19 -1.55 18.48
C GLY A 67 6.05 -2.42 17.98
N THR A 68 6.39 -3.61 17.49
CA THR A 68 5.45 -4.62 17.04
C THR A 68 4.54 -5.01 18.21
N GLY A 69 3.26 -4.65 18.12
CA GLY A 69 2.26 -5.14 19.06
C GLY A 69 2.10 -6.65 18.95
N VAL A 70 1.68 -7.29 20.05
CA VAL A 70 1.34 -8.73 20.06
C VAL A 70 0.27 -8.99 19.00
N THR A 71 0.60 -9.83 18.03
CA THR A 71 -0.29 -10.20 16.92
C THR A 71 -0.88 -11.57 17.20
N GLU A 72 -2.20 -11.68 17.18
CA GLU A 72 -2.90 -12.95 17.30
C GLU A 72 -2.86 -13.68 15.95
N MET A 73 -2.02 -14.72 15.87
CA MET A 73 -1.66 -15.36 14.61
C MET A 73 -2.86 -15.98 13.88
N THR A 74 -3.85 -16.50 14.62
CA THR A 74 -5.08 -17.07 14.05
C THR A 74 -5.88 -16.03 13.25
N HIS A 75 -6.16 -14.88 13.86
CA HIS A 75 -6.88 -13.78 13.22
C HIS A 75 -6.06 -13.13 12.11
N TYR A 76 -4.74 -13.02 12.30
CA TYR A 76 -3.83 -12.54 11.26
C TYR A 76 -3.87 -13.43 10.02
N ASN A 77 -3.76 -14.74 10.18
CA ASN A 77 -3.79 -15.68 9.05
C ASN A 77 -5.15 -15.68 8.34
N ALA A 78 -6.25 -15.61 9.09
CA ALA A 78 -7.58 -15.46 8.51
C ALA A 78 -7.69 -14.17 7.67
N GLY A 79 -7.21 -13.05 8.21
CA GLY A 79 -7.14 -11.78 7.50
C GLY A 79 -6.25 -11.86 6.25
N LYS A 80 -5.10 -12.52 6.35
CA LYS A 80 -4.15 -12.71 5.25
C LYS A 80 -4.77 -13.45 4.07
N SER A 81 -5.47 -14.56 4.33
CA SER A 81 -6.21 -15.30 3.30
C SER A 81 -7.26 -14.42 2.62
N HIS A 82 -8.00 -13.63 3.40
CA HIS A 82 -9.01 -12.71 2.88
C HIS A 82 -8.38 -11.61 2.00
N GLY A 83 -7.29 -11.00 2.47
CA GLY A 83 -6.53 -9.98 1.73
C GLY A 83 -5.99 -10.47 0.39
N ALA A 84 -5.53 -11.72 0.31
CA ALA A 84 -5.05 -12.32 -0.93
C ALA A 84 -6.15 -12.45 -2.00
N SER A 85 -7.42 -12.57 -1.59
CA SER A 85 -8.56 -12.63 -2.52
C SER A 85 -9.07 -11.28 -3.01
N LEU A 86 -8.68 -10.16 -2.38
CA LEU A 86 -9.20 -8.82 -2.73
C LEU A 86 -8.83 -8.42 -4.17
N VAL A 87 -9.81 -7.86 -4.87
CA VAL A 87 -9.66 -7.31 -6.23
C VAL A 87 -9.99 -5.83 -6.20
N LEU A 88 -9.05 -4.97 -6.62
CA LEU A 88 -9.30 -3.54 -6.78
C LEU A 88 -9.78 -3.29 -8.21
N HIS A 89 -11.04 -2.90 -8.35
CA HIS A 89 -11.55 -2.36 -9.59
C HIS A 89 -11.19 -0.87 -9.69
N LYS A 90 -10.84 -0.40 -10.89
CA LYS A 90 -10.67 1.04 -11.12
C LYS A 90 -12.02 1.71 -10.84
N GLY A 91 -11.99 2.84 -10.12
CA GLY A 91 -13.18 3.66 -9.92
C GLY A 91 -13.77 4.07 -11.27
N VAL A 92 -15.10 4.12 -11.36
CA VAL A 92 -15.78 4.63 -12.55
C VAL A 92 -15.55 6.13 -12.61
N SER A 93 -14.66 6.57 -13.50
CA SER A 93 -14.53 7.96 -13.87
C SER A 93 -15.66 8.28 -14.83
N GLN A 94 -16.69 8.99 -14.37
CA GLN A 94 -17.60 9.66 -15.28
C GLN A 94 -16.78 10.79 -15.92
N ALA A 95 -16.37 10.61 -17.17
CA ALA A 95 -15.79 11.69 -17.95
C ALA A 95 -16.81 12.82 -17.95
N ALA A 96 -16.47 13.95 -17.34
CA ALA A 96 -17.20 15.18 -17.54
C ALA A 96 -17.03 15.51 -19.03
N ASN A 97 -17.98 15.08 -19.85
CA ASN A 97 -18.10 15.54 -21.23
C ASN A 97 -18.10 17.06 -21.16
N ALA A 98 -17.06 17.69 -21.69
CA ALA A 98 -16.92 19.13 -21.69
C ALA A 98 -18.15 19.74 -22.40
N ILE A 99 -19.08 20.31 -21.63
CA ILE A 99 -20.24 21.08 -22.12
C ILE A 99 -19.78 22.48 -22.62
N GLY A 100 -18.47 22.76 -22.62
CA GLY A 100 -17.90 23.99 -23.17
C GLY A 100 -17.47 23.82 -24.63
N ARG A 101 -18.30 24.32 -25.55
CA ARG A 101 -17.99 24.42 -26.99
C ARG A 101 -16.83 25.43 -27.18
N PHE A 102 -15.67 24.95 -27.61
CA PHE A 102 -14.55 25.81 -28.03
C PHE A 102 -14.86 26.37 -29.42
N LEU A 103 -15.24 27.65 -29.50
CA LEU A 103 -15.35 28.34 -30.79
C LEU A 103 -13.94 28.77 -31.22
N LYS A 104 -13.40 28.13 -32.26
CA LYS A 104 -12.23 28.66 -32.96
C LYS A 104 -12.62 29.96 -33.66
N SER A 105 -12.00 31.07 -33.25
CA SER A 105 -11.99 32.30 -34.05
C SER A 105 -11.13 32.06 -35.29
N LYS A 106 -11.69 32.28 -36.48
CA LYS A 106 -10.91 32.40 -37.71
C LYS A 106 -10.19 33.75 -37.70
N ASN A 107 -9.01 33.77 -38.34
CA ASN A 107 -8.21 34.96 -38.63
C ASN A 107 -9.03 36.03 -39.36
#